data_AF-A0A518RCU9-F1
#
_entry.id   AF-A0A518RCU9-F1
#
_cell.length_a   1.000
_cell.length_b   1.000
_cell.length_c   1.000
_cell.angle_alpha   90.00
_cell.angle_beta   90.00
_cell.angle_gamma   90.00
#
_symmetry.space_group_name_H-M   'P 1'
#
loop_
_entity.id
_entity.type
_entity.pdbx_description
1 polymer ?
#
loop_
_entity_poly.entity_id
_entity_poly.type
_entity_poly.pdbx_seq_one_letter_code
_entity_poly.pdbx_strand_id
1 'polypeptide(L)'
;MKIIRTYNLLLGVTLCLAALLAIGSMAHGMSRYAEEPEDVWLLAFWAAFLTPLAALFLANGLHRRLAGSIWLRGGNMLGVSAICLFVIIGQADPVIRVAGALAVLGPLPALFLSQTRAAGEHGS
;
A
#
# COMPACT_ATOMS: atom_id res chain seq x y z
N MET A 1 -12.80 7.82 -13.18
CA MET A 1 -12.88 7.54 -11.72
C MET A 1 -13.28 6.11 -11.36
N LYS A 2 -14.22 5.44 -12.05
CA LYS A 2 -14.66 4.06 -11.69
C LYS A 2 -13.52 3.04 -11.74
N ILE A 3 -12.66 3.11 -12.75
CA ILE A 3 -11.50 2.21 -12.93
C ILE A 3 -10.52 2.32 -11.76
N ILE A 4 -10.07 3.53 -11.41
CA ILE A 4 -9.17 3.79 -10.27
C ILE A 4 -9.75 3.28 -8.95
N ARG A 5 -11.07 3.45 -8.77
CA ARG A 5 -11.77 2.96 -7.58
C ARG A 5 -11.74 1.42 -7.51
N THR A 6 -12.13 0.75 -8.59
CA THR A 6 -12.12 -0.72 -8.67
C THR A 6 -10.71 -1.27 -8.49
N TYR A 7 -9.71 -0.62 -9.10
CA TYR A 7 -8.30 -0.97 -8.93
C TYR A 7 -7.86 -0.90 -7.46
N ASN A 8 -8.14 0.23 -6.79
CA ASN A 8 -7.80 0.41 -5.38
C ASN A 8 -8.50 -0.62 -4.47
N LEU A 9 -9.75 -0.97 -4.76
CA LEU A 9 -10.46 -2.02 -4.02
C LEU A 9 -9.83 -3.39 -4.23
N LEU A 10 -9.58 -3.79 -5.47
CA LEU A 10 -8.97 -5.07 -5.80
C LEU A 10 -7.59 -5.19 -5.17
N LEU A 11 -6.71 -4.21 -5.38
CA LEU A 11 -5.37 -4.23 -4.82
C LEU A 11 -5.40 -4.19 -3.29
N GLY A 12 -6.27 -3.38 -2.69
CA GLY A 12 -6.45 -3.32 -1.25
C GLY A 12 -6.87 -4.67 -0.64
N VAL A 13 -7.81 -5.37 -1.28
CA VAL A 13 -8.20 -6.73 -0.86
C VAL A 13 -7.05 -7.71 -1.04
N THR A 14 -6.35 -7.69 -2.18
CA THR A 14 -5.21 -8.58 -2.43
C THR A 14 -4.09 -8.39 -1.41
N LEU A 15 -3.72 -7.13 -1.10
CA LEU A 15 -2.72 -6.81 -0.09
C LEU A 15 -3.16 -7.23 1.31
N CYS A 16 -4.45 -7.10 1.63
CA CYS A 16 -5.01 -7.56 2.91
C CYS A 16 -4.91 -9.08 3.04
N LEU A 17 -5.26 -9.83 1.98
CA LEU A 17 -5.12 -11.29 1.96
C LEU A 17 -3.65 -11.70 2.08
N ALA A 18 -2.74 -11.01 1.41
CA ALA A 18 -1.31 -11.27 1.52
C ALA A 18 -0.78 -11.00 2.94
N ALA A 19 -1.23 -9.92 3.59
CA ALA A 19 -0.88 -9.63 4.99
C ALA A 19 -1.39 -10.72 5.94
N LEU A 20 -2.64 -11.16 5.77
CA LEU A 20 -3.22 -12.25 6.56
C LEU A 20 -2.49 -13.58 6.36
N LEU A 21 -2.08 -13.88 5.12
CA LEU A 21 -1.27 -15.05 4.81
C LEU A 21 0.10 -14.98 5.47
N ALA A 22 0.76 -13.81 5.45
CA ALA A 22 2.04 -13.61 6.13
C ALA A 22 1.90 -13.82 7.65
N ILE A 23 0.87 -13.24 8.27
CA ILE A 23 0.57 -13.42 9.70
C ILE A 23 0.27 -14.89 10.02
N GLY A 24 -0.56 -15.56 9.21
CA GLY A 24 -0.88 -16.97 9.40
C GLY A 24 0.35 -17.88 9.27
N SER A 25 1.27 -17.52 8.39
CA SER A 25 2.52 -18.25 8.14
C SER A 25 3.56 -18.05 9.26
N MET A 26 3.47 -16.98 10.05
CA MET A 26 4.35 -16.78 11.20
C MET A 26 4.24 -17.89 12.24
N ALA A 27 3.05 -18.43 12.48
CA ALA A 27 2.87 -19.51 13.45
C ALA A 27 3.72 -20.74 13.07
N HIS A 28 3.83 -21.01 11.77
CA HIS A 28 4.70 -22.05 11.25
C HIS A 28 6.19 -21.65 11.37
N GLY A 29 6.54 -20.43 10.97
CA GLY A 29 7.93 -19.94 11.08
C GLY A 29 8.45 -19.91 12.53
N MET A 30 7.60 -19.56 13.50
CA MET A 30 7.97 -19.56 14.93
C MET A 30 8.38 -20.95 15.43
N SER A 31 7.84 -22.02 14.86
CA SER A 31 8.23 -23.39 15.21
C SER A 31 9.66 -23.75 14.77
N ARG A 32 10.21 -23.02 13.78
CA ARG A 32 11.58 -23.16 13.26
C ARG A 32 12.47 -21.95 13.56
N TYR A 33 12.04 -21.07 14.46
CA TYR A 33 12.75 -19.81 14.72
C TYR A 33 14.20 -19.98 15.18
N ALA A 34 14.52 -21.10 15.85
CA ALA A 34 15.89 -21.40 16.28
C ALA A 34 16.83 -21.71 15.11
N GLU A 35 16.29 -22.17 13.99
CA GLU A 35 17.05 -22.55 12.79
C GLU A 35 17.06 -21.41 11.76
N GLU A 36 15.91 -20.77 11.53
CA GLU A 36 15.70 -19.76 10.47
C GLU A 36 14.97 -18.51 11.03
N PRO A 37 15.60 -17.73 11.92
CA PRO A 37 14.96 -16.55 12.51
C PRO A 37 14.64 -15.47 11.48
N GLU A 38 15.48 -15.31 10.45
CA GLU A 38 15.34 -14.31 9.38
C GLU A 38 14.01 -14.40 8.64
N ASP A 39 13.48 -15.60 8.44
CA ASP A 39 12.22 -15.82 7.72
C ASP A 39 11.02 -15.29 8.51
N VAL A 40 11.06 -15.44 9.84
CA VAL A 40 10.04 -14.90 10.74
C VAL A 40 10.09 -13.38 10.76
N TRP A 41 11.30 -12.80 10.80
CA TRP A 41 11.47 -11.34 10.72
C TRP A 41 10.99 -10.79 9.38
N LEU A 42 11.26 -11.50 8.29
CA LEU A 42 10.81 -11.12 6.96
C LEU A 42 9.29 -11.17 6.84
N LEU A 43 8.65 -12.23 7.35
CA LEU A 43 7.19 -12.32 7.42
C LEU A 43 6.58 -11.21 8.28
N ALA A 44 7.21 -10.85 9.41
CA ALA A 44 6.78 -9.74 10.26
C ALA A 44 6.86 -8.40 9.58
N PHE A 45 7.97 -8.16 8.89
CA PHE A 45 8.15 -6.98 8.09
C PHE A 45 7.09 -6.85 6.99
N TRP A 46 6.82 -7.93 6.23
CA TRP A 46 5.79 -7.91 5.20
C TRP A 46 4.38 -7.73 5.77
N ALA A 47 4.04 -8.40 6.87
CA ALA A 47 2.75 -8.20 7.53
C ALA A 47 2.56 -6.74 7.97
N ALA A 48 3.58 -6.16 8.61
CA ALA A 48 3.57 -4.77 9.08
C ALA A 48 3.53 -3.75 7.93
N PHE A 49 4.15 -4.05 6.79
CA PHE A 49 4.14 -3.18 5.62
C PHE A 49 2.85 -3.28 4.80
N LEU A 50 2.37 -4.49 4.55
CA LEU A 50 1.21 -4.74 3.69
C LEU A 50 -0.11 -4.31 4.34
N THR A 51 -0.24 -4.41 5.66
CA THR A 51 -1.48 -4.05 6.39
C THR A 51 -1.87 -2.56 6.23
N PRO A 52 -1.02 -1.58 6.57
CA PRO A 52 -1.34 -0.17 6.40
C PRO A 52 -1.48 0.20 4.92
N LEU A 53 -0.72 -0.45 4.04
CA LEU A 53 -0.84 -0.24 2.60
C LEU A 53 -2.22 -0.71 2.10
N ALA A 54 -2.66 -1.91 2.47
CA ALA A 54 -3.99 -2.41 2.14
C ALA A 54 -5.10 -1.46 2.63
N ALA A 55 -4.99 -0.97 3.87
CA ALA A 55 -5.93 -0.02 4.44
C ALA A 55 -6.00 1.29 3.64
N LEU A 56 -4.86 1.82 3.20
CA LEU A 56 -4.78 3.03 2.37
C LEU A 56 -5.49 2.84 1.02
N PHE A 57 -5.27 1.71 0.35
CA PHE A 57 -5.92 1.40 -0.94
C PHE A 57 -7.43 1.20 -0.77
N LEU A 58 -7.85 0.47 0.26
CA LEU A 58 -9.27 0.32 0.59
C LEU A 58 -9.92 1.68 0.88
N ALA A 59 -9.24 2.56 1.63
CA ALA A 59 -9.74 3.90 1.93
C ALA A 59 -9.89 4.75 0.65
N ASN A 60 -8.92 4.69 -0.28
CA ASN A 60 -9.01 5.32 -1.60
C ASN A 60 -10.17 4.77 -2.45
N GLY A 61 -10.47 3.46 -2.33
CA GLY A 61 -11.54 2.79 -3.08
C GLY A 61 -12.95 2.96 -2.48
N LEU A 62 -13.06 3.11 -1.16
CA LEU A 62 -14.34 3.15 -0.44
C LEU A 62 -14.90 4.58 -0.31
N HIS A 63 -14.05 5.60 -0.11
CA HIS A 63 -14.54 6.92 0.30
C HIS A 63 -14.43 8.02 -0.76
N ARG A 64 -15.58 8.37 -1.36
CA ARG A 64 -15.75 9.60 -2.16
C ARG A 64 -15.63 10.90 -1.34
N ARG A 65 -15.86 10.87 -0.02
CA ARG A 65 -15.83 12.05 0.87
C ARG A 65 -14.47 12.33 1.53
N LEU A 66 -13.63 11.31 1.74
CA LEU A 66 -12.31 11.47 2.36
C LEU A 66 -11.19 11.79 1.36
N ALA A 67 -11.48 11.76 0.05
CA ALA A 67 -10.52 12.07 -1.02
C ALA A 67 -9.93 13.51 -0.98
N GLY A 68 -10.41 14.38 -0.07
CA GLY A 68 -9.84 15.70 0.23
C GLY A 68 -9.25 15.85 1.64
N SER A 69 -9.29 14.81 2.48
CA SER A 69 -8.77 14.88 3.86
C SER A 69 -7.24 14.95 3.86
N ILE A 70 -6.68 15.84 4.68
CA ILE A 70 -5.23 15.98 4.90
C ILE A 70 -4.61 14.63 5.31
N TRP A 71 -5.31 13.84 6.11
CA TRP A 71 -4.86 12.51 6.53
C TRP A 71 -4.71 11.54 5.36
N LEU A 72 -5.66 11.55 4.42
CA LEU A 72 -5.60 10.69 3.24
C LEU A 72 -4.52 11.16 2.25
N ARG A 73 -4.32 12.47 2.12
CA ARG A 73 -3.22 13.05 1.33
C ARG A 73 -1.86 12.66 1.90
N GLY A 74 -1.65 12.86 3.20
CA GLY A 74 -0.43 12.49 3.89
C GLY A 74 -0.16 10.99 3.79
N GLY A 75 -1.19 10.16 4.02
CA GLY A 75 -1.11 8.71 3.85
C GLY A 75 -0.75 8.29 2.42
N ASN A 76 -1.34 8.91 1.41
CA ASN A 76 -1.00 8.62 0.01
C ASN A 76 0.43 9.06 -0.35
N MET A 77 0.90 10.19 0.16
CA MET A 77 2.27 10.67 -0.07
C MET A 77 3.31 9.76 0.60
N LEU A 78 3.03 9.34 1.84
CA LEU A 78 3.85 8.34 2.54
C LEU A 78 3.82 6.99 1.82
N GLY A 79 2.65 6.54 1.36
CA GLY A 79 2.50 5.30 0.61
C GLY A 79 3.32 5.28 -0.68
N VAL A 80 3.24 6.35 -1.50
CA VAL A 80 4.07 6.48 -2.71
C VAL A 80 5.55 6.49 -2.35
N SER A 81 5.96 7.27 -1.35
CA SER A 81 7.37 7.36 -0.94
C SER A 81 7.92 6.00 -0.47
N ALA A 82 7.14 5.27 0.32
CA ALA A 82 7.52 3.95 0.80
C ALA A 82 7.63 2.95 -0.36
N ILE A 83 6.65 2.91 -1.28
CA ILE A 83 6.72 2.03 -2.45
C ILE A 83 7.96 2.35 -3.31
N CYS A 84 8.24 3.63 -3.56
CA CYS A 84 9.43 4.03 -4.30
C CYS A 84 10.73 3.58 -3.61
N LEU A 85 10.83 3.74 -2.29
CA LEU A 85 11.98 3.26 -1.53
C LEU A 85 12.18 1.75 -1.69
N PHE A 86 11.09 0.98 -1.59
CA PHE A 86 11.12 -0.47 -1.80
C PHE A 86 11.56 -0.88 -3.20
N VAL A 87 11.10 -0.17 -4.24
CA VAL A 87 11.53 -0.41 -5.63
C VAL A 87 13.02 -0.13 -5.82
N ILE A 88 13.55 0.92 -5.17
CA ILE A 88 14.97 1.27 -5.22
C ILE A 88 15.82 0.20 -4.51
N ILE A 89 15.41 -0.21 -3.30
CA ILE A 89 16.12 -1.22 -2.52
C ILE A 89 16.09 -2.58 -3.24
N GLY A 90 14.91 -2.98 -3.72
CA GLY A 90 14.68 -4.23 -4.44
C GLY A 90 14.97 -4.14 -5.94
N GLN A 91 15.78 -3.18 -6.39
CA GLN A 91 15.98 -2.95 -7.82
C GLN A 91 16.54 -4.19 -8.54
N ALA A 92 17.23 -5.11 -7.88
CA ALA A 92 17.71 -6.33 -8.53
C ALA A 92 16.59 -7.32 -8.86
N ASP A 93 15.42 -7.20 -8.22
CA ASP A 93 14.29 -8.12 -8.37
C ASP A 93 13.21 -7.52 -9.30
N PRO A 94 12.97 -8.14 -10.48
CA PRO A 94 11.94 -7.68 -11.40
C PRO A 94 10.52 -7.77 -10.81
N VAL A 95 10.26 -8.69 -9.89
CA VAL A 95 8.96 -8.84 -9.23
C VAL A 95 8.69 -7.62 -8.35
N ILE A 96 9.67 -7.18 -7.57
CA ILE A 96 9.56 -5.98 -6.71
C ILE A 96 9.32 -4.74 -7.56
N ARG A 97 10.03 -4.59 -8.70
CA ARG A 97 9.82 -3.46 -9.62
C ARG A 97 8.39 -3.42 -10.17
N VAL A 98 7.89 -4.55 -10.67
CA VAL A 98 6.54 -4.64 -11.26
C VAL A 98 5.47 -4.45 -10.18
N ALA A 99 5.59 -5.12 -9.04
CA ALA A 99 4.67 -4.99 -7.92
C ALA A 99 4.63 -3.55 -7.40
N GLY A 100 5.79 -2.90 -7.28
CA GLY A 100 5.88 -1.50 -6.89
C GLY A 100 5.23 -0.55 -7.90
N ALA A 101 5.49 -0.74 -9.20
CA ALA A 101 4.86 0.06 -10.25
C ALA A 101 3.33 -0.05 -10.21
N LEU A 102 2.80 -1.26 -10.04
CA LEU A 102 1.38 -1.50 -9.87
C LEU A 102 0.84 -0.86 -8.58
N ALA A 103 1.55 -1.01 -7.46
CA ALA A 103 1.13 -0.41 -6.20
C ALA A 103 1.03 1.12 -6.32
N VAL A 104 1.97 1.81 -6.97
CA VAL A 104 1.90 3.28 -7.10
C VAL A 104 0.62 3.76 -7.80
N LEU A 105 0.01 2.97 -8.69
CA LEU A 105 -1.22 3.34 -9.41
C LEU A 105 -2.47 3.52 -8.53
N GLY A 106 -2.44 3.09 -7.27
CA GLY A 106 -3.52 3.38 -6.31
C GLY A 106 -3.46 4.79 -5.72
N PRO A 107 -2.42 5.09 -4.91
CA PRO A 107 -2.28 6.36 -4.19
C PRO A 107 -1.88 7.53 -5.08
N LEU A 108 -1.11 7.30 -6.16
CA LEU A 108 -0.61 8.39 -7.01
C LEU A 108 -1.75 9.15 -7.73
N PRO A 109 -2.73 8.50 -8.39
CA PRO A 109 -3.87 9.20 -8.95
C PRO A 109 -4.75 9.87 -7.88
N ALA A 110 -4.82 9.29 -6.67
CA ALA A 110 -5.56 9.90 -5.56
C ALA A 110 -4.92 11.22 -5.11
N LEU A 111 -3.58 11.33 -5.10
CA LEU A 111 -2.87 12.58 -4.82
C LEU A 111 -3.18 13.65 -5.87
N PHE A 112 -3.04 13.35 -7.15
CA PHE A 112 -3.29 14.31 -8.23
C PHE A 112 -4.73 14.83 -8.23
N LEU A 113 -5.71 13.94 -8.04
CA LEU A 113 -7.12 14.32 -7.95
C LEU A 113 -7.44 15.15 -6.70
N SER A 114 -6.68 14.96 -5.63
CA SER A 114 -6.85 15.76 -4.42
C SER A 114 -6.28 17.17 -4.61
N GLN A 115 -5.13 17.34 -5.28
CA GLN A 115 -4.50 18.65 -5.49
C GLN A 115 -5.35 19.56 -6.37
N THR A 116 -5.96 19.02 -7.44
CA THR A 116 -6.85 19.79 -8.32
C THR A 116 -8.09 20.31 -7.60
N ARG A 117 -8.59 19.57 -6.59
CA ARG A 117 -9.71 20.02 -5.76
C ARG A 117 -9.33 21.14 -4.79
N ALA A 118 -8.15 21.09 -4.17
CA ALA A 118 -7.68 22.17 -3.30
C ALA A 118 -7.46 23.48 -4.06
N ALA A 119 -6.96 23.40 -5.31
CA ALA A 119 -6.78 24.60 -6.14
C ALA A 119 -8.11 25.31 -6.48
N GLY A 120 -9.22 24.57 -6.56
CA GLY A 120 -10.55 25.14 -6.81
C GLY A 120 -11.20 25.81 -5.60
N GLU A 121 -10.79 25.47 -4.37
CA GLU A 121 -11.34 26.05 -3.12
C GLU A 121 -10.58 27.30 -2.64
N HIS A 122 -9.44 27.65 -3.25
CA HIS A 122 -8.69 28.88 -2.95
C HIS A 122 -8.89 30.00 -3.99
N GLY A 123 -9.79 29.79 -4.97
CA GLY A 123 -10.09 30.74 -6.05
C GLY A 123 -11.47 31.40 -5.97
N SER A 124 -12.21 31.29 -4.86
CA SER A 124 -13.50 31.98 -4.62
C SER A 124 -13.42 32.84 -3.37
#